data_AF-A0A6V7LZX2-F1
#
_entry.id   AF-A0A6V7LZX2-F1
#
_cell.length_a   1.000
_cell.length_b   1.000
_cell.length_c   1.000
_cell.angle_alpha   90.00
_cell.angle_beta   90.00
_cell.angle_gamma   90.00
#
_symmetry.space_group_name_H-M   'P 1'
#
loop_
_entity.id
_entity.type
_entity.pdbx_description
1 polymer ?
#
loop_
_entity_poly.entity_id
_entity_poly.type
_entity_poly.pdbx_seq_one_letter_code
_entity_poly.pdbx_strand_id
1 'polypeptide(L)'
;SAGSTIPSDLCTIIVGIVNFASTFVATALIDRLGRKILLYISSVSMILTLAALSLFFYFKQHAYDLSSVGWIPLMSFVIYVVGFSLGFGPVPWLMMGEILPAKIRGPAASIATGFNWSCTFIVTKTFNDLIGIIGEVGIFAAFSAICIFGLIFVISVVPETRGRSLEEIERRLTGPVRRMSAIANMKPVPTGC
;
A
#
# COMPACT_ATOMS: atom_id res chain seq x y z
N SER A 1 21.90 -14.93 2.82
CA SER A 1 22.95 -13.90 2.69
C SER A 1 22.69 -13.13 1.41
N ALA A 2 22.41 -11.83 1.49
CA ALA A 2 21.74 -11.01 0.47
C ALA A 2 22.44 -10.84 -0.91
N GLY A 3 23.40 -11.70 -1.28
CA GLY A 3 24.15 -11.59 -2.54
C GLY A 3 25.03 -10.35 -2.63
N SER A 4 25.11 -9.53 -1.57
CA SER A 4 25.91 -8.31 -1.50
C SER A 4 27.26 -8.57 -0.85
N THR A 5 28.29 -7.92 -1.39
CA THR A 5 29.66 -7.90 -0.85
C THR A 5 29.77 -7.13 0.49
N ILE A 6 28.68 -6.53 0.97
CA ILE A 6 28.58 -5.75 2.20
C ILE A 6 28.08 -6.63 3.35
N PRO A 7 28.67 -6.52 4.57
CA PRO A 7 28.22 -7.29 5.74
C PRO A 7 26.74 -7.04 6.07
N SER A 8 26.01 -8.12 6.35
CA SER A 8 24.54 -8.14 6.51
C SER A 8 24.04 -7.21 7.62
N ASP A 9 24.84 -7.02 8.67
CA ASP A 9 24.48 -6.17 9.82
C ASP A 9 24.44 -4.70 9.41
N LEU A 10 25.44 -4.25 8.65
CA LEU A 10 25.50 -2.87 8.15
C LEU A 10 24.36 -2.59 7.16
N CYS A 11 24.06 -3.54 6.29
CA CYS A 11 22.91 -3.46 5.37
C CYS A 11 21.60 -3.25 6.12
N THR A 12 21.37 -3.99 7.20
CA THR A 12 20.16 -3.91 8.01
C THR A 12 20.03 -2.55 8.71
N ILE A 13 21.15 -2.02 9.25
CA ILE A 13 21.19 -0.70 9.87
C ILE A 13 20.86 0.40 8.84
N ILE A 14 21.47 0.35 7.65
CA ILE A 14 21.23 1.33 6.58
C ILE A 14 19.75 1.32 6.17
N VAL A 15 19.17 0.14 5.94
CA VAL A 15 17.75 0.00 5.60
C VAL A 15 16.86 0.60 6.69
N GLY A 16 17.18 0.34 7.97
CA GLY A 16 16.43 0.88 9.11
C GLY A 16 16.42 2.41 9.14
N ILE A 17 17.60 3.05 8.98
CA ILE A 17 17.73 4.51 8.97
C ILE A 17 16.97 5.12 7.78
N VAL A 18 17.16 4.55 6.59
CA VAL A 18 16.49 5.03 5.38
C VAL A 18 14.97 4.89 5.50
N ASN A 19 14.49 3.76 6.04
CA ASN A 19 13.06 3.56 6.26
C ASN A 19 12.48 4.60 7.24
N PHE A 20 13.17 4.82 8.36
CA PHE A 20 12.77 5.80 9.35
C PHE A 20 12.69 7.21 8.74
N ALA A 21 13.73 7.66 8.05
CA ALA A 21 13.75 8.96 7.36
C ALA A 21 12.66 9.07 6.29
N SER A 22 12.45 8.01 5.50
CA SER A 22 11.43 7.99 4.45
C SER A 22 10.01 8.14 4.99
N THR A 23 9.75 7.67 6.21
CA THR A 23 8.43 7.78 6.85
C THR A 23 8.08 9.24 7.19
N PHE A 24 9.06 10.05 7.62
CA PHE A 24 8.84 11.49 7.81
C PHE A 24 8.56 12.21 6.50
N VAL A 25 9.31 11.87 5.44
CA VAL A 25 9.08 12.42 4.10
C VAL A 25 7.69 12.02 3.59
N ALA A 26 7.30 10.76 3.78
CA ALA A 26 5.96 10.27 3.43
C ALA A 26 4.87 11.09 4.10
N THR A 27 5.03 11.36 5.40
CA THR A 27 4.09 12.15 6.20
C THR A 27 4.01 13.59 5.70
N ALA A 28 5.12 14.22 5.31
CA ALA A 28 5.09 15.56 4.73
C ALA A 28 4.46 15.60 3.32
N LEU A 29 4.65 14.54 2.52
CA LEU A 29 4.15 14.44 1.15
C LEU A 29 2.67 14.06 1.07
N ILE A 30 2.13 13.31 2.03
CA ILE A 30 0.73 12.84 2.01
C ILE A 30 -0.28 13.98 1.98
N ASP A 31 0.02 15.07 2.69
CA ASP A 31 -0.83 16.25 2.74
C ASP A 31 -0.68 17.12 1.48
N ARG A 32 0.46 17.01 0.77
CA ARG A 32 0.80 17.86 -0.38
C ARG A 32 0.51 17.25 -1.75
N LEU A 33 0.62 15.94 -1.92
CA LEU A 33 0.45 15.27 -3.23
C LEU A 33 -0.92 14.62 -3.38
N GLY A 34 -1.56 14.20 -2.29
CA GLY A 34 -2.79 13.42 -2.36
C GLY A 34 -2.54 11.93 -2.41
N ARG A 35 -3.58 11.15 -2.12
CA ARG A 35 -3.44 9.77 -1.65
C ARG A 35 -3.24 8.84 -2.84
N LYS A 36 -3.98 9.08 -3.93
CA LYS A 36 -3.90 8.27 -5.15
C LYS A 36 -2.55 8.44 -5.87
N ILE A 37 -2.03 9.67 -5.92
CA ILE A 37 -0.71 9.95 -6.53
C ILE A 37 0.40 9.23 -5.76
N LEU A 38 0.37 9.23 -4.43
CA LEU A 38 1.35 8.49 -3.63
C LEU A 38 1.26 6.97 -3.84
N LEU A 39 0.06 6.42 -3.99
CA LEU A 39 -0.10 5.00 -4.32
C LEU A 39 0.48 4.68 -5.70
N TYR A 40 0.32 5.56 -6.70
CA TYR A 40 0.92 5.36 -8.02
C TYR A 40 2.45 5.36 -7.98
N ILE A 41 3.05 6.38 -7.35
CA ILE A 41 4.51 6.49 -7.23
C ILE A 41 5.08 5.28 -6.48
N SER A 42 4.42 4.88 -5.39
CA SER A 42 4.79 3.72 -4.58
C SER A 42 4.71 2.42 -5.38
N SER A 43 3.58 2.16 -6.06
CA SER A 43 3.41 0.99 -6.94
C SER A 43 4.49 0.91 -8.00
N VAL A 44 4.75 1.99 -8.73
CA VAL A 44 5.74 2.00 -9.82
C VAL A 44 7.14 1.72 -9.27
N SER A 45 7.52 2.35 -8.16
CA SER A 45 8.81 2.09 -7.51
C SER A 45 8.96 0.62 -7.10
N MET A 46 7.93 0.04 -6.49
CA MET A 46 7.93 -1.36 -6.05
C MET A 46 8.00 -2.33 -7.23
N ILE A 47 7.26 -2.08 -8.32
CA ILE A 47 7.30 -2.91 -9.54
C ILE A 47 8.71 -2.88 -10.15
N LEU A 48 9.28 -1.70 -10.32
CA LEU A 48 10.60 -1.56 -10.95
C LEU A 48 11.70 -2.24 -10.13
N THR A 49 11.67 -2.10 -8.81
CA THR A 49 12.66 -2.70 -7.91
C THR A 49 12.53 -4.22 -7.83
N LEU A 50 11.31 -4.77 -7.79
CA LEU A 50 11.07 -6.21 -7.83
C LEU A 50 11.46 -6.82 -9.19
N ALA A 51 11.16 -6.14 -10.30
CA ALA A 51 11.58 -6.55 -11.62
C ALA A 51 13.12 -6.53 -11.76
N ALA A 52 13.78 -5.49 -11.23
CA ALA A 52 15.24 -5.41 -11.20
C ALA A 52 15.88 -6.55 -10.37
N LEU A 53 15.29 -6.89 -9.21
CA LEU A 53 15.72 -8.04 -8.41
C LEU A 53 15.55 -9.35 -9.17
N SER A 54 14.39 -9.59 -9.76
CA SER A 54 14.13 -10.79 -10.57
C SER A 54 15.15 -10.93 -11.71
N LEU A 55 15.44 -9.84 -12.41
CA LEU A 55 16.44 -9.81 -13.49
C LEU A 55 17.86 -10.05 -12.97
N PHE A 56 18.23 -9.48 -11.83
CA PHE A 56 19.54 -9.73 -11.20
C PHE A 56 19.73 -11.22 -10.87
N PHE A 57 18.74 -11.83 -10.24
CA PHE A 57 18.79 -13.26 -9.92
C PHE A 57 18.76 -14.14 -11.18
N TYR A 58 18.12 -13.68 -12.26
CA TYR A 58 18.12 -14.38 -13.54
C TYR A 58 19.54 -14.45 -14.12
N PHE A 59 20.25 -13.32 -14.16
CA PHE A 59 21.65 -13.31 -14.61
C PHE A 59 22.56 -14.12 -13.67
N LYS A 60 22.32 -14.08 -12.36
CA LYS A 60 23.07 -14.87 -11.38
C LYS A 60 22.92 -16.38 -11.63
N GLN A 61 21.71 -16.84 -11.95
CA GLN A 61 21.42 -18.23 -12.27
C GLN A 61 22.15 -18.72 -13.53
N HIS A 62 22.38 -17.83 -14.50
CA HIS A 62 23.09 -18.13 -15.76
C HIS A 62 24.62 -17.97 -15.65
N ALA A 63 25.15 -17.96 -14.42
CA ALA A 63 26.59 -17.90 -14.12
C ALA A 63 27.34 -16.69 -14.71
N TYR A 64 26.66 -15.57 -14.93
CA TYR A 64 27.33 -14.31 -15.24
C TYR A 64 28.11 -13.81 -14.01
N ASP A 65 29.29 -13.23 -14.23
CA ASP A 65 30.05 -12.57 -13.16
C ASP A 65 29.35 -11.27 -12.74
N LEU A 66 28.73 -11.31 -11.56
CA LEU A 66 28.00 -10.17 -10.97
C LEU A 66 28.78 -9.51 -9.83
N SER A 67 30.07 -9.82 -9.68
CA SER A 67 30.91 -9.30 -8.58
C SER A 67 30.97 -7.77 -8.56
N SER A 68 30.92 -7.12 -9.73
CA SER A 68 30.89 -5.66 -9.87
C SER A 68 29.54 -5.02 -9.52
N VAL A 69 28.45 -5.80 -9.54
CA VAL A 69 27.08 -5.33 -9.38
C VAL A 69 26.37 -5.94 -8.17
N GLY A 70 27.10 -6.57 -7.25
CA GLY A 70 26.55 -7.18 -6.02
C GLY A 70 25.85 -6.18 -5.07
N TRP A 71 25.97 -4.87 -5.29
CA TRP A 71 25.24 -3.84 -4.55
C TRP A 71 23.79 -3.64 -5.04
N ILE A 72 23.46 -4.09 -6.27
CA ILE A 72 22.13 -3.89 -6.89
C ILE A 72 21.00 -4.47 -6.04
N PRO A 73 21.09 -5.69 -5.47
CA PRO A 73 20.00 -6.23 -4.65
C PRO A 73 19.72 -5.38 -3.41
N LEU A 74 20.77 -4.91 -2.74
CA LEU A 74 20.64 -4.04 -1.57
C LEU A 74 19.99 -2.70 -1.94
N MET A 75 20.49 -2.04 -2.98
CA MET A 75 19.92 -0.77 -3.44
C MET A 75 18.48 -0.91 -3.90
N SER A 76 18.15 -1.99 -4.62
CA SER A 76 16.78 -2.28 -5.05
C SER A 76 15.86 -2.49 -3.84
N PHE A 77 16.32 -3.21 -2.81
CA PHE A 77 15.56 -3.39 -1.58
C PHE A 77 15.37 -2.09 -0.81
N VAL A 78 16.40 -1.23 -0.72
CA VAL A 78 16.28 0.09 -0.09
C VAL A 78 15.24 0.96 -0.82
N ILE A 79 15.31 1.03 -2.15
CA ILE A 79 14.35 1.80 -2.96
C ILE A 79 12.94 1.22 -2.82
N TYR A 80 12.81 -0.12 -2.77
CA TYR A 80 11.54 -0.79 -2.52
C TYR A 80 10.93 -0.36 -1.18
N VAL A 81 11.74 -0.37 -0.10
CA VAL A 81 11.30 0.03 1.25
C VAL A 81 10.88 1.50 1.27
N VAL A 82 11.68 2.40 0.67
CA VAL A 82 11.31 3.82 0.55
C VAL A 82 10.01 3.99 -0.23
N GLY A 83 9.90 3.34 -1.39
CA GLY A 83 8.70 3.37 -2.22
C GLY A 83 7.46 2.90 -1.46
N PHE A 84 7.55 1.78 -0.75
CA PHE A 84 6.49 1.25 0.09
C PHE A 84 6.09 2.24 1.19
N SER A 85 7.06 2.77 1.94
CA SER A 85 6.81 3.69 3.07
C SER A 85 6.21 5.04 2.64
N LEU A 86 6.41 5.46 1.39
CA LEU A 86 5.79 6.67 0.83
C LEU A 86 4.29 6.51 0.51
N GLY A 87 3.82 5.30 0.22
CA GLY A 87 2.46 5.07 -0.27
C GLY A 87 1.76 3.91 0.41
N PHE A 88 2.04 2.68 -0.01
CA PHE A 88 1.35 1.49 0.52
C PHE A 88 1.51 1.26 2.02
N GLY A 89 2.56 1.81 2.63
CA GLY A 89 2.76 1.81 4.08
C GLY A 89 1.65 2.57 4.80
N PRO A 90 1.55 3.91 4.66
CA PRO A 90 0.61 4.73 5.43
C PRO A 90 -0.77 4.95 4.76
N VAL A 91 -0.82 5.02 3.42
CA VAL A 91 -2.02 5.52 2.71
C VAL A 91 -3.25 4.61 2.88
N PRO A 92 -3.16 3.26 2.81
CA PRO A 92 -4.33 2.41 3.01
C PRO A 92 -4.98 2.57 4.40
N TRP A 93 -4.17 2.73 5.44
CA TRP A 93 -4.65 2.95 6.82
C TRP A 93 -5.33 4.32 6.96
N LEU A 94 -4.77 5.34 6.30
CA LEU A 94 -5.37 6.67 6.27
C LEU A 94 -6.71 6.65 5.52
N MET A 95 -6.74 6.06 4.33
CA MET A 95 -7.95 5.97 3.50
C MET A 95 -9.05 5.14 4.15
N MET A 96 -8.70 4.14 4.96
CA MET A 96 -9.66 3.38 5.77
C MET A 96 -10.48 4.29 6.69
N GLY A 97 -9.85 5.32 7.27
CA GLY A 97 -10.54 6.33 8.09
C GLY A 97 -11.39 7.32 7.29
N GLU A 98 -10.99 7.62 6.05
CA GLU A 98 -11.64 8.61 5.18
C GLU A 98 -12.84 8.04 4.39
N ILE A 99 -12.77 6.77 3.98
CA ILE A 99 -13.76 6.13 3.11
C ILE A 99 -14.88 5.49 3.93
N LEU A 100 -14.57 4.97 5.12
CA LEU A 100 -15.55 4.22 5.90
C LEU A 100 -16.50 5.17 6.68
N PRO A 101 -17.82 5.00 6.52
CA PRO A 101 -18.82 5.71 7.32
C PRO A 101 -18.58 5.47 8.81
N ALA A 102 -18.75 6.51 9.63
CA ALA A 102 -18.45 6.46 11.07
C ALA A 102 -19.17 5.31 11.78
N LYS A 103 -20.40 4.98 11.35
CA LYS A 103 -21.24 3.93 11.93
C LYS A 103 -20.68 2.50 11.77
N ILE A 104 -19.96 2.22 10.68
CA ILE A 104 -19.43 0.87 10.38
C ILE A 104 -17.90 0.81 10.40
N ARG A 105 -17.24 1.94 10.65
CA ARG A 105 -15.78 2.07 10.60
C ARG A 105 -15.07 1.04 11.47
N GLY A 106 -15.52 0.84 12.71
CA GLY A 106 -14.89 -0.12 13.64
C GLY A 106 -14.87 -1.55 13.08
N PRO A 107 -16.04 -2.19 12.87
CA PRO A 107 -16.10 -3.55 12.33
C PRO A 107 -15.40 -3.72 10.97
N ALA A 108 -15.60 -2.78 10.04
CA ALA A 108 -14.99 -2.85 8.72
C ALA A 108 -13.45 -2.71 8.77
N ALA A 109 -12.94 -1.82 9.61
CA ALA A 109 -11.50 -1.67 9.84
C ALA A 109 -10.89 -2.94 10.46
N SER A 110 -11.56 -3.56 11.42
CA SER A 110 -11.09 -4.80 12.04
C SER A 110 -11.00 -5.96 11.04
N ILE A 111 -12.00 -6.12 10.17
CA ILE A 111 -11.99 -7.15 9.12
C ILE A 111 -10.86 -6.89 8.13
N ALA A 112 -10.71 -5.65 7.66
CA ALA A 112 -9.64 -5.28 6.73
C ALA A 112 -8.25 -5.50 7.33
N THR A 113 -8.07 -5.14 8.60
CA THR A 113 -6.82 -5.35 9.36
C THR A 113 -6.54 -6.83 9.56
N GLY A 114 -7.54 -7.62 9.97
CA GLY A 114 -7.40 -9.07 10.13
C GLY A 114 -7.04 -9.78 8.84
N PHE A 115 -7.64 -9.37 7.72
CA PHE A 115 -7.29 -9.86 6.39
C PHE A 115 -5.85 -9.49 6.01
N ASN A 116 -5.44 -8.24 6.22
CA ASN A 116 -4.07 -7.78 5.95
C ASN A 116 -3.01 -8.59 6.73
N TRP A 117 -3.22 -8.78 8.03
CA TRP A 117 -2.29 -9.55 8.86
C TRP A 117 -2.30 -11.04 8.52
N SER A 118 -3.44 -11.59 8.10
CA SER A 118 -3.55 -12.96 7.62
C SER A 118 -2.76 -13.16 6.32
N CYS A 119 -2.89 -12.26 5.35
CA CYS A 119 -2.07 -12.27 4.13
C CYS A 119 -0.58 -12.14 4.47
N THR A 120 -0.21 -11.24 5.39
CA THR A 120 1.16 -11.05 5.84
C THR A 120 1.73 -12.33 6.46
N PHE A 121 0.97 -13.00 7.31
CA PHE A 121 1.35 -14.27 7.90
C PHE A 121 1.55 -15.36 6.86
N ILE A 122 0.60 -15.52 5.93
CA ILE A 122 0.68 -16.51 4.85
C ILE A 122 1.95 -16.27 4.02
N VAL A 123 2.16 -15.05 3.52
CA VAL A 123 3.34 -14.70 2.71
C VAL A 123 4.62 -14.98 3.50
N THR A 124 4.71 -14.53 4.75
CA THR A 124 5.91 -14.72 5.58
C THR A 124 6.21 -16.21 5.80
N LYS A 125 5.17 -17.03 6.06
CA LYS A 125 5.34 -18.45 6.33
C LYS A 125 5.71 -19.24 5.08
N THR A 126 5.14 -18.89 3.92
CA THR A 126 5.35 -19.64 2.67
C THR A 126 6.51 -19.11 1.84
N PHE A 127 7.04 -17.91 2.12
CA PHE A 127 8.09 -17.28 1.30
C PHE A 127 9.31 -18.18 1.04
N ASN A 128 9.88 -18.78 2.10
CA ASN A 128 11.02 -19.68 1.94
C ASN A 128 10.66 -20.97 1.19
N ASP A 129 9.47 -21.51 1.43
CA ASP A 129 8.97 -22.71 0.74
C ASP A 129 8.78 -22.41 -0.77
N LEU A 130 8.25 -21.24 -1.11
CA LEU A 130 8.08 -20.75 -2.48
C LEU A 130 9.43 -20.55 -3.17
N ILE A 131 10.43 -19.95 -2.51
CA ILE A 131 11.78 -19.84 -3.07
C ILE A 131 12.33 -21.21 -3.46
N GLY A 132 12.10 -22.24 -2.63
CA GLY A 132 12.54 -23.60 -2.91
C GLY A 132 11.86 -24.23 -4.14
N ILE A 133 10.64 -23.81 -4.49
CA ILE A 133 9.84 -24.40 -5.58
C ILE A 133 10.04 -23.63 -6.90
N ILE A 134 9.91 -22.30 -6.86
CA ILE A 134 9.90 -21.45 -8.07
C ILE A 134 11.19 -20.62 -8.24
N GLY A 135 12.11 -20.70 -7.28
CA GLY A 135 13.37 -19.97 -7.30
C GLY A 135 13.24 -18.47 -6.97
N GLU A 136 14.39 -17.82 -6.76
CA GLU A 136 14.47 -16.37 -6.46
C GLU A 136 13.90 -15.53 -7.62
N VAL A 137 14.21 -15.89 -8.87
CA VAL A 137 13.69 -15.19 -10.07
C VAL A 137 12.16 -15.22 -10.09
N GLY A 138 11.59 -16.41 -9.88
CA GLY A 138 10.15 -16.64 -9.94
C GLY A 138 9.38 -15.88 -8.87
N ILE A 139 9.86 -15.90 -7.61
CA ILE A 139 9.16 -15.22 -6.52
C ILE A 139 9.15 -13.70 -6.68
N PHE A 140 10.28 -13.09 -7.07
CA PHE A 140 10.34 -11.63 -7.28
C PHE A 140 9.54 -11.20 -8.51
N ALA A 141 9.52 -12.00 -9.58
CA ALA A 141 8.66 -11.75 -10.74
C ALA A 141 7.17 -11.86 -10.36
N ALA A 142 6.78 -12.86 -9.57
CA ALA A 142 5.42 -13.05 -9.10
C ALA A 142 4.95 -11.88 -8.22
N PHE A 143 5.78 -11.42 -7.28
CA PHE A 143 5.48 -10.23 -6.48
C PHE A 143 5.40 -8.95 -7.32
N SER A 144 6.26 -8.80 -8.33
CA SER A 144 6.16 -7.70 -9.30
C SER A 144 4.83 -7.73 -10.04
N ALA A 145 4.38 -8.91 -10.49
CA ALA A 145 3.08 -9.07 -11.14
C ALA A 145 1.91 -8.71 -10.20
N ILE A 146 1.95 -9.15 -8.94
CA ILE A 146 0.96 -8.77 -7.92
C ILE A 146 0.93 -7.24 -7.74
N CYS A 147 2.09 -6.57 -7.72
CA CYS A 147 2.14 -5.11 -7.63
C CYS A 147 1.54 -4.42 -8.87
N ILE A 148 1.70 -4.99 -10.07
CA ILE A 148 1.04 -4.50 -11.30
C ILE A 148 -0.49 -4.63 -11.17
N PHE A 149 -1.00 -5.78 -10.74
CA PHE A 149 -2.43 -5.95 -10.48
C PHE A 149 -2.94 -4.98 -9.40
N GLY A 150 -2.16 -4.76 -8.35
CA GLY A 150 -2.41 -3.76 -7.32
C GLY A 150 -2.50 -2.35 -7.90
N LEU A 151 -1.59 -1.97 -8.80
CA LEU A 151 -1.62 -0.67 -9.48
C LEU A 151 -2.88 -0.52 -10.34
N ILE A 152 -3.27 -1.54 -11.10
CA ILE A 152 -4.50 -1.53 -11.90
C ILE A 152 -5.73 -1.36 -10.99
N PHE A 153 -5.76 -2.05 -9.85
CA PHE A 153 -6.81 -1.89 -8.83
C PHE A 153 -6.84 -0.46 -8.28
N VAL A 154 -5.69 0.14 -7.95
CA VAL A 154 -5.61 1.54 -7.50
C VAL A 154 -6.13 2.49 -8.57
N ILE A 155 -5.81 2.26 -9.84
CA ILE A 155 -6.26 3.12 -10.93
C ILE A 155 -7.80 3.07 -11.07
N SER A 156 -8.36 1.87 -11.08
CA SER A 156 -9.76 1.62 -11.42
C SER A 156 -10.75 1.75 -10.26
N VAL A 157 -10.37 1.30 -9.06
CA VAL A 157 -11.28 1.17 -7.91
C VAL A 157 -11.07 2.25 -6.86
N VAL A 158 -9.82 2.67 -6.63
CA VAL A 158 -9.52 3.57 -5.51
C VAL A 158 -9.92 5.01 -5.86
N PRO A 159 -10.84 5.63 -5.10
CA PRO A 159 -11.24 7.02 -5.31
C PRO A 159 -10.16 7.98 -4.81
N GLU A 160 -10.08 9.17 -5.39
CA GLU A 160 -9.26 10.26 -4.82
C GLU A 160 -9.99 10.88 -3.63
N THR A 161 -9.32 10.93 -2.47
CA THR A 161 -9.89 11.48 -1.22
C THR A 161 -9.45 12.91 -0.95
N ARG A 162 -8.44 13.43 -1.68
CA ARG A 162 -7.90 14.77 -1.46
C ARG A 162 -8.95 15.86 -1.74
N GLY A 163 -9.12 16.76 -0.76
CA GLY A 163 -9.92 17.99 -0.92
C GLY A 163 -11.44 17.78 -0.93
N ARG A 164 -11.92 16.59 -0.52
CA ARG A 164 -13.34 16.28 -0.38
C ARG A 164 -13.70 16.20 1.10
N SER A 165 -14.86 16.72 1.49
CA SER A 165 -15.37 16.54 2.85
C SER A 165 -15.77 15.07 3.07
N LEU A 166 -15.64 14.58 4.30
CA LEU A 166 -16.07 13.22 4.68
C LEU A 166 -17.55 12.99 4.33
N GLU A 167 -18.40 14.02 4.51
CA GLU A 167 -19.81 13.98 4.11
C GLU A 167 -20.02 13.82 2.60
N GLU A 168 -19.18 14.42 1.75
CA GLU A 168 -19.31 14.27 0.29
C GLU A 168 -18.91 12.86 -0.16
N ILE A 169 -17.87 12.28 0.45
CA ILE A 169 -17.44 10.90 0.20
C ILE A 169 -18.53 9.93 0.68
N GLU A 170 -19.05 10.12 1.90
CA GLU A 170 -20.12 9.30 2.46
C GLU A 170 -21.38 9.36 1.61
N ARG A 171 -21.80 10.55 1.14
CA ARG A 171 -22.95 10.73 0.25
C ARG A 171 -22.78 10.06 -1.11
N ARG A 172 -21.56 10.03 -1.66
CA ARG A 172 -21.26 9.31 -2.92
C ARG A 172 -21.33 7.80 -2.73
N LEU A 173 -20.95 7.28 -1.57
CA LEU A 173 -20.90 5.85 -1.28
C LEU A 173 -22.23 5.28 -0.77
N THR A 174 -23.03 6.05 -0.02
CA THR A 174 -24.33 5.62 0.53
C THR A 174 -25.52 5.90 -0.39
N GLY A 175 -25.32 6.58 -1.52
CA GLY A 175 -26.41 6.98 -2.42
C GLY A 175 -27.27 8.11 -1.82
N PRO A 176 -28.27 8.64 -2.56
CA PRO A 176 -29.11 9.72 -2.05
C PRO A 176 -29.90 9.22 -0.84
N VAL A 177 -29.51 9.67 0.36
CA VAL A 177 -30.30 9.50 1.58
C VAL A 177 -31.64 10.19 1.31
N ARG A 178 -32.70 9.40 1.07
CA ARG A 178 -34.07 9.90 1.05
C ARG A 178 -34.29 10.56 2.40
N ARG A 179 -34.19 11.89 2.46
CA ARG A 179 -34.70 12.68 3.59
C ARG A 179 -36.18 12.32 3.68
N MET A 180 -36.54 11.47 4.65
CA MET A 180 -37.93 11.36 5.06
C MET A 180 -38.29 12.69 5.70
N SER A 181 -38.82 13.59 4.88
CA SER A 181 -39.41 14.85 5.33
C SER A 181 -40.71 14.54 6.05
N ALA A 182 -40.62 14.14 7.32
CA ALA A 182 -41.76 13.85 8.18
C ALA A 182 -42.21 15.08 9.01
N ILE A 183 -41.94 16.32 8.56
CA ILE A 183 -42.30 17.55 9.33
C ILE A 183 -43.06 18.58 8.47
N ALA A 184 -43.76 18.18 7.41
CA ALA A 184 -44.48 19.15 6.56
C ALA A 184 -46.01 19.14 6.70
N ASN A 185 -46.60 18.45 7.68
CA ASN A 185 -48.08 18.41 7.78
C ASN A 185 -48.66 18.31 9.21
N MET A 186 -48.02 18.93 10.20
CA MET A 186 -48.75 19.26 11.43
C MET A 186 -49.45 20.60 11.22
N LYS A 187 -50.73 20.51 10.87
CA LYS A 187 -51.69 21.62 10.96
C LYS A 187 -51.56 22.24 12.36
N PRO A 188 -51.50 23.59 12.49
CA PRO A 188 -51.52 24.20 13.82
C PRO A 188 -52.79 23.76 14.55
N VAL A 189 -52.60 23.23 15.77
CA VAL A 189 -53.70 22.96 16.69
C VAL A 189 -54.39 24.30 16.96
N PRO A 190 -55.71 24.45 16.73
CA PRO A 190 -56.41 25.68 17.04
C PRO A 190 -56.35 25.92 18.55
N THR A 191 -55.69 27.01 18.94
CA THR A 191 -55.90 27.64 20.24
C THR A 191 -57.28 28.29 20.23
N GLY A 192 -58.19 27.82 21.08
CA GLY A 192 -59.53 28.39 21.19
C GLY A 192 -60.25 27.94 22.46
N CYS A 193 -60.24 28.85 23.45
CA CYS A 193 -61.02 28.97 24.69
C CYS A 193 -60.91 27.84 25.74
#